data_AF-A0A352DWN6-F1
#
_entry.id   AF-A0A352DWN6-F1
#
_cell.length_a   1.000
_cell.length_b   1.000
_cell.length_c   1.000
_cell.angle_alpha   90.00
_cell.angle_beta   90.00
_cell.angle_gamma   90.00
#
_symmetry.space_group_name_H-M   'P 1'
#
loop_
_entity.id
_entity.type
_entity.pdbx_description
1 polymer ?
#
loop_
_entity_poly.entity_id
_entity_poly.type
_entity_poly.pdbx_seq_one_letter_code
_entity_poly.pdbx_strand_id
1 'polypeptide(L)'
;MTVRTRFAPSPTGYLHIGGVRTALFNWLFARRHGGTFILRIDDTDVARNVDEALRPILDGLRWLGIDWDEGPDVGGPHAPYFQSRRGDRYRAAAERLLASGHAYRDFARPEELDEERKAAQAAGVPFLYSRRFAAFDEATAGRFRDEGRAGVVRLLMPREGSLVIDDAVRGRVEFAWEREQDHVIQRADGSCLYHLASVVDDHDMAITHVIRAEEHLSNTPRQAFIALSLGYALPAYAHLPLVAEPGSRTKLSKRKLAQYLKNQDFRQVMEHGTRIAERIGLHPEADTFNPVIVDFYKAVGYLPWAIDNYLALLGWSYDDKTEFFTREQLVERFTLERINSSPASFDPKKLWAVQDHVMGGLSTDEKLGLMLPYLVKAGLLTEPPPADAVTTVRRVIEASGDRLKVAGDILAYADFFLVAEPGMDAAAVQQRLAKPGVRALLESFAARLRTVEPWEPAALEAALKATVEAAGVKVGDLVHAVRVAVTGRTVGPGLYDCLAILGREASLARLDRALPSCA
;
A
#
# COMPACT_ATOMS: atom_id res chain seq x y z
N MET A 1 -27.09 -11.51 -14.40
CA MET A 1 -26.98 -10.22 -13.68
C MET A 1 -25.57 -9.72 -13.91
N THR A 2 -25.37 -8.48 -14.36
CA THR A 2 -24.02 -7.93 -14.56
C THR A 2 -23.34 -7.72 -13.21
N VAL A 3 -22.11 -8.16 -13.04
CA VAL A 3 -21.37 -8.01 -11.78
C VAL A 3 -21.16 -6.53 -11.47
N ARG A 4 -21.50 -6.15 -10.24
CA ARG A 4 -21.24 -4.83 -9.66
C ARG A 4 -20.65 -5.01 -8.27
N THR A 5 -19.44 -4.48 -8.08
CA THR A 5 -18.66 -4.50 -6.84
C THR A 5 -18.42 -3.08 -6.36
N ARG A 6 -18.01 -2.91 -5.10
CA ARG A 6 -17.61 -1.58 -4.60
C ARG A 6 -16.45 -1.63 -3.62
N PHE A 7 -15.57 -0.65 -3.73
CA PHE A 7 -14.69 -0.27 -2.64
C PHE A 7 -15.29 0.93 -1.91
N ALA A 8 -15.41 0.81 -0.58
CA ALA A 8 -16.13 1.77 0.26
C ALA A 8 -15.24 2.29 1.41
N PRO A 9 -14.17 3.06 1.13
CA PRO A 9 -13.29 3.57 2.18
C PRO A 9 -13.93 4.74 2.94
N SER A 10 -13.69 4.79 4.25
CA SER A 10 -13.91 6.02 5.04
C SER A 10 -12.65 6.90 4.98
N PRO A 11 -12.77 8.22 4.76
CA PRO A 11 -11.65 9.13 4.63
C PRO A 11 -11.04 9.47 6.02
N THR A 12 -10.44 8.47 6.67
CA THR A 12 -9.92 8.58 8.05
C THR A 12 -8.39 8.58 8.12
N GLY A 13 -7.72 8.59 6.97
CA GLY A 13 -6.26 8.64 6.84
C GLY A 13 -5.77 7.98 5.55
N TYR A 14 -4.44 7.80 5.44
CA TYR A 14 -3.80 7.19 4.25
C TYR A 14 -4.31 5.79 3.89
N LEU A 15 -4.22 5.46 2.60
CA LEU A 15 -4.64 4.17 2.07
C LEU A 15 -3.75 3.03 2.57
N HIS A 16 -4.30 2.20 3.47
CA HIS A 16 -3.65 1.02 4.03
C HIS A 16 -3.57 -0.12 3.00
N ILE A 17 -2.48 -0.88 2.96
CA ILE A 17 -2.30 -1.97 1.98
C ILE A 17 -3.40 -3.05 2.03
N GLY A 18 -3.96 -3.34 3.21
CA GLY A 18 -5.12 -4.23 3.34
C GLY A 18 -6.41 -3.66 2.71
N GLY A 19 -6.56 -2.34 2.72
CA GLY A 19 -7.61 -1.63 1.99
C GLY A 19 -7.38 -1.70 0.48
N VAL A 20 -6.15 -1.48 0.03
CA VAL A 20 -5.76 -1.64 -1.38
C VAL A 20 -6.08 -3.04 -1.88
N ARG A 21 -5.69 -4.08 -1.15
CA ARG A 21 -5.98 -5.47 -1.54
C ARG A 21 -7.49 -5.70 -1.68
N THR A 22 -8.29 -5.10 -0.80
CA THR A 22 -9.75 -5.16 -0.91
C THR A 22 -10.24 -4.46 -2.18
N ALA A 23 -9.72 -3.27 -2.49
CA ALA A 23 -10.04 -2.55 -3.73
C ALA A 23 -9.63 -3.36 -4.97
N LEU A 24 -8.41 -3.90 -4.99
CA LEU A 24 -7.86 -4.73 -6.05
C LEU A 24 -8.73 -5.97 -6.30
N PHE A 25 -9.18 -6.67 -5.27
CA PHE A 25 -10.00 -7.89 -5.44
C PHE A 25 -11.39 -7.55 -5.99
N ASN A 26 -11.99 -6.44 -5.55
CA ASN A 26 -13.24 -5.95 -6.13
C ASN A 26 -13.06 -5.55 -7.61
N TRP A 27 -11.95 -4.89 -7.94
CA TRP A 27 -11.60 -4.45 -9.29
C TRP A 27 -11.34 -5.64 -10.21
N LEU A 28 -10.48 -6.59 -9.81
CA LEU A 28 -10.20 -7.82 -10.57
C LEU A 28 -11.48 -8.62 -10.82
N PHE A 29 -12.33 -8.78 -9.80
CA PHE A 29 -13.58 -9.51 -9.94
C PHE A 29 -14.54 -8.83 -10.91
N ALA A 30 -14.67 -7.51 -10.84
CA ALA A 30 -15.49 -6.75 -11.79
C ALA A 30 -14.93 -6.87 -13.22
N ARG A 31 -13.64 -6.58 -13.42
CA ARG A 31 -13.00 -6.61 -14.75
C ARG A 31 -13.09 -7.99 -15.40
N ARG A 32 -12.87 -9.07 -14.64
CA ARG A 32 -12.99 -10.44 -15.14
C ARG A 32 -14.37 -10.76 -15.71
N HIS A 33 -15.41 -10.23 -15.10
CA HIS A 33 -16.79 -10.50 -15.46
C HIS A 33 -17.40 -9.42 -16.37
N GLY A 34 -16.60 -8.49 -16.91
CA GLY A 34 -17.11 -7.35 -17.68
C GLY A 34 -18.08 -6.48 -16.88
N GLY A 35 -17.91 -6.43 -15.57
CA GLY A 35 -18.76 -5.75 -14.60
C GLY A 35 -18.30 -4.33 -14.26
N THR A 36 -18.97 -3.74 -13.29
CA THR A 36 -18.71 -2.37 -12.79
C THR A 36 -18.00 -2.41 -11.45
N PHE A 37 -16.90 -1.67 -11.32
CA PHE A 37 -16.23 -1.38 -10.06
C PHE A 37 -16.55 0.05 -9.61
N ILE A 38 -17.16 0.16 -8.43
CA ILE A 38 -17.66 1.42 -7.88
C ILE A 38 -16.77 1.87 -6.71
N LEU A 39 -16.44 3.16 -6.67
CA LEU A 39 -15.84 3.80 -5.50
C LEU A 39 -16.90 4.63 -4.77
N ARG A 40 -17.23 4.27 -3.53
CA ARG A 40 -18.14 5.03 -2.66
C ARG A 40 -17.38 5.54 -1.45
N ILE A 41 -17.55 6.80 -1.07
CA ILE A 41 -16.90 7.36 0.11
C ILE A 41 -17.86 7.24 1.30
N ASP A 42 -17.48 6.43 2.28
CA ASP A 42 -18.26 6.17 3.50
C ASP A 42 -17.90 7.22 4.57
N ASP A 43 -18.35 8.46 4.34
CA ASP A 43 -18.07 9.67 5.11
C ASP A 43 -19.21 10.07 6.06
N THR A 44 -20.00 9.12 6.58
CA THR A 44 -21.10 9.42 7.51
C THR A 44 -20.66 9.86 8.91
N ASP A 45 -19.41 9.55 9.31
CA ASP A 45 -18.87 9.92 10.63
C ASP A 45 -18.02 11.18 10.53
N VAL A 46 -18.68 12.34 10.53
CA VAL A 46 -18.06 13.66 10.37
C VAL A 46 -16.91 13.88 11.36
N ALA A 47 -17.01 13.35 12.58
CA ALA A 47 -15.99 13.52 13.62
C ALA A 47 -14.68 12.76 13.32
N ARG A 48 -14.73 11.74 12.45
CA ARG A 48 -13.56 10.92 12.08
C ARG A 48 -13.04 11.20 10.68
N ASN A 49 -13.84 11.86 9.85
CA ASN A 49 -13.44 12.22 8.51
C ASN A 49 -12.34 13.28 8.56
N VAL A 50 -11.35 13.09 7.71
CA VAL A 50 -10.27 14.04 7.44
C VAL A 50 -10.37 14.34 5.96
N ASP A 51 -10.85 15.53 5.60
CA ASP A 51 -11.08 15.91 4.21
C ASP A 51 -9.77 15.78 3.39
N GLU A 52 -8.64 16.10 4.02
CA GLU A 52 -7.31 15.96 3.46
C GLU A 52 -6.92 14.49 3.18
N ALA A 53 -7.55 13.52 3.84
CA ALA A 53 -7.27 12.09 3.65
C ALA A 53 -7.96 11.49 2.42
N LEU A 54 -9.01 12.13 1.89
CA LEU A 54 -9.70 11.63 0.70
C LEU A 54 -8.77 11.65 -0.52
N ARG A 55 -8.06 12.77 -0.74
CA ARG A 55 -7.24 12.94 -1.95
C ARG A 55 -6.11 11.91 -2.06
N PRO A 56 -5.31 11.63 -1.01
CA PRO A 56 -4.33 10.55 -1.01
C PRO A 56 -4.92 9.17 -1.34
N ILE A 57 -6.14 8.87 -0.90
CA ILE A 57 -6.81 7.60 -1.24
C ILE A 57 -7.06 7.53 -2.75
N LEU A 58 -7.65 8.58 -3.34
CA LEU A 58 -7.94 8.63 -4.78
C LEU A 58 -6.66 8.57 -5.62
N ASP A 59 -5.64 9.34 -5.24
CA ASP A 59 -4.36 9.38 -5.95
C ASP A 59 -3.56 8.08 -5.79
N GLY A 60 -3.71 7.39 -4.65
CA GLY A 60 -3.14 6.06 -4.42
C GLY A 60 -3.75 5.01 -5.35
N LEU A 61 -5.09 4.96 -5.43
CA LEU A 61 -5.79 4.05 -6.35
C LEU A 61 -5.44 4.32 -7.82
N ARG A 62 -5.40 5.59 -8.23
CA ARG A 62 -4.99 5.99 -9.58
C ARG A 62 -3.54 5.61 -9.89
N TRP A 63 -2.63 5.78 -8.93
CA TRP A 63 -1.23 5.40 -9.10
C TRP A 63 -1.08 3.90 -9.33
N LEU A 64 -1.82 3.08 -8.57
CA LEU A 64 -1.90 1.63 -8.77
C LEU A 64 -2.57 1.24 -10.11
N GLY A 65 -3.27 2.19 -10.74
CA GLY A 65 -4.06 1.95 -11.93
C GLY A 65 -5.41 1.30 -11.63
N ILE A 66 -5.84 1.22 -10.37
CA ILE A 66 -7.16 0.73 -9.96
C ILE A 66 -8.18 1.84 -10.21
N ASP A 67 -8.59 1.97 -11.47
CA ASP A 67 -9.62 2.88 -11.95
C ASP A 67 -11.03 2.41 -11.53
N TRP A 68 -11.95 3.35 -11.33
CA TRP A 68 -13.36 3.06 -11.00
C TRP A 68 -14.28 3.59 -12.10
N ASP A 69 -15.32 2.81 -12.39
CA ASP A 69 -16.28 3.10 -13.45
C ASP A 69 -17.34 4.10 -12.97
N GLU A 70 -17.61 4.09 -11.66
CA GLU A 70 -18.57 4.94 -10.98
C GLU A 70 -17.96 5.42 -9.66
N GLY A 71 -18.07 6.71 -9.34
CA GLY A 71 -17.51 7.24 -8.08
C GLY A 71 -17.22 8.73 -8.08
N PRO A 72 -16.49 9.23 -7.07
CA PRO A 72 -15.94 10.58 -7.07
C PRO A 72 -15.18 10.90 -8.37
N ASP A 73 -15.23 12.16 -8.80
CA ASP A 73 -14.63 12.72 -10.02
C ASP A 73 -15.17 12.16 -11.36
N VAL A 74 -15.56 10.89 -11.42
CA VAL A 74 -16.06 10.21 -12.64
C VAL A 74 -17.58 10.32 -12.78
N GLY A 75 -18.31 10.41 -11.66
CA GLY A 75 -19.76 10.41 -11.65
C GLY A 75 -20.34 9.01 -11.87
N GLY A 76 -21.55 8.94 -12.43
CA GLY A 76 -22.26 7.69 -12.69
C GLY A 76 -23.76 7.76 -12.38
N PRO A 77 -24.54 6.76 -12.80
CA PRO A 77 -25.99 6.77 -12.73
C PRO A 77 -26.55 6.78 -11.30
N HIS A 78 -25.76 6.37 -10.30
CA HIS A 78 -26.20 6.26 -8.91
C HIS A 78 -25.66 7.39 -8.02
N ALA A 79 -25.15 8.46 -8.62
CA ALA A 79 -24.66 9.63 -7.90
C ALA A 79 -25.69 10.18 -6.89
N PRO A 80 -25.22 10.84 -5.81
CA PRO A 80 -23.81 11.07 -5.45
C PRO A 80 -23.15 9.83 -4.84
N TYR A 81 -21.82 9.75 -4.90
CA TYR A 81 -21.01 8.64 -4.35
C TYR A 81 -20.37 8.98 -2.99
N PHE A 82 -20.94 9.95 -2.26
CA PHE A 82 -20.57 10.35 -0.91
C PHE A 82 -21.77 10.12 0.00
N GLN A 83 -21.62 9.33 1.05
CA GLN A 83 -22.73 9.02 1.95
C GLN A 83 -23.26 10.25 2.68
N SER A 84 -22.38 11.20 3.01
CA SER A 84 -22.74 12.50 3.59
C SER A 84 -23.78 13.28 2.77
N ARG A 85 -23.86 13.01 1.45
CA ARG A 85 -24.78 13.69 0.52
C ARG A 85 -26.05 12.88 0.21
N ARG A 86 -26.31 11.81 0.96
CA ARG A 86 -27.41 10.84 0.70
C ARG A 86 -28.35 10.66 1.89
N GLY A 87 -28.25 11.53 2.89
CA GLY A 87 -29.02 11.47 4.13
C GLY A 87 -30.53 11.30 3.95
N ASP A 88 -31.13 11.94 2.94
CA ASP A 88 -32.57 11.83 2.66
C ASP A 88 -33.00 10.38 2.36
N ARG A 89 -32.18 9.63 1.62
CA ARG A 89 -32.46 8.23 1.27
C ARG A 89 -32.41 7.36 2.53
N TYR A 90 -31.47 7.63 3.41
CA TYR A 90 -31.32 6.90 4.67
C TYR A 90 -32.45 7.20 5.63
N ARG A 91 -32.86 8.47 5.76
CA ARG A 91 -34.02 8.86 6.57
C ARG A 91 -35.30 8.20 6.07
N ALA A 92 -35.54 8.20 4.76
CA ALA A 92 -36.69 7.52 4.17
C ALA A 92 -36.67 6.00 4.45
N ALA A 93 -35.51 5.36 4.39
CA ALA A 93 -35.38 3.95 4.75
C ALA A 93 -35.62 3.69 6.25
N ALA A 94 -35.15 4.56 7.15
CA ALA A 94 -35.43 4.47 8.58
C ALA A 94 -36.93 4.57 8.87
N GLU A 95 -37.63 5.50 8.23
CA GLU A 95 -39.09 5.64 8.38
C GLU A 95 -39.84 4.42 7.84
N ARG A 96 -39.39 3.80 6.74
CA ARG A 96 -39.95 2.53 6.25
C ARG A 96 -39.75 1.38 7.25
N LEU A 97 -38.60 1.32 7.92
CA LEU A 97 -38.34 0.31 8.95
C LEU A 97 -39.22 0.52 10.19
N LEU A 98 -39.41 1.79 10.60
CA LEU A 98 -40.34 2.15 11.69
C LEU A 98 -41.78 1.75 11.33
N ALA A 99 -42.25 2.13 10.14
CA ALA A 99 -43.62 1.86 9.69
C ALA A 99 -43.92 0.36 9.53
N SER A 100 -42.91 -0.43 9.17
CA SER A 100 -43.03 -1.89 9.04
C SER A 100 -42.78 -2.66 10.34
N GLY A 101 -42.48 -1.97 11.45
CA GLY A 101 -42.23 -2.60 12.75
C GLY A 101 -40.88 -3.31 12.89
N HIS A 102 -39.94 -3.11 11.96
CA HIS A 102 -38.59 -3.67 12.01
C HIS A 102 -37.57 -2.74 12.70
N ALA A 103 -38.00 -1.54 13.06
CA ALA A 103 -37.27 -0.60 13.88
C ALA A 103 -38.23 0.08 14.88
N TYR A 104 -37.68 0.71 15.91
CA TYR A 104 -38.44 1.46 16.90
C TYR A 104 -37.65 2.68 17.39
N ARG A 105 -38.36 3.65 17.98
CA ARG A 105 -37.73 4.82 18.61
C ARG A 105 -37.36 4.47 20.05
N ASP A 106 -36.14 4.78 20.45
CA ASP A 106 -35.58 4.44 21.75
C ASP A 106 -35.14 5.70 22.51
N PHE A 107 -35.55 5.82 23.77
CA PHE A 107 -35.36 7.02 24.58
C PHE A 107 -34.50 6.76 25.83
N ALA A 108 -33.71 5.69 25.83
CA ALA A 108 -32.78 5.40 26.91
C ALA A 108 -31.67 6.46 26.95
N ARG A 109 -31.35 6.92 28.15
CA ARG A 109 -30.22 7.81 28.41
C ARG A 109 -28.92 6.99 28.48
N PRO A 110 -27.76 7.59 28.17
CA PRO A 110 -26.48 6.90 28.25
C PRO A 110 -26.20 6.23 29.60
N GLU A 111 -26.60 6.86 30.70
CA GLU A 111 -26.40 6.35 32.06
C GLU A 111 -27.24 5.09 32.32
N GLU A 112 -28.50 5.07 31.85
CA GLU A 112 -29.41 3.92 31.98
C GLU A 112 -28.87 2.70 31.20
N LEU A 113 -28.30 2.94 30.01
CA LEU A 113 -27.66 1.88 29.23
C LEU A 113 -26.37 1.36 29.89
N ASP A 114 -25.60 2.23 30.53
CA ASP A 114 -24.38 1.86 31.26
C ASP A 114 -24.71 1.04 32.51
N GLU A 115 -25.78 1.39 33.23
CA GLU A 115 -26.30 0.61 34.35
C GLU A 115 -26.71 -0.81 33.93
N GLU A 116 -27.48 -0.96 32.84
CA GLU A 116 -27.88 -2.28 32.36
C GLU A 116 -26.66 -3.13 31.93
N ARG A 117 -25.66 -2.51 31.29
CA ARG A 117 -24.41 -3.21 30.93
C ARG A 117 -23.64 -3.69 32.15
N LYS A 118 -23.48 -2.82 33.16
CA LYS A 118 -22.82 -3.18 34.42
C LYS A 118 -23.56 -4.30 35.14
N ALA A 119 -24.89 -4.28 35.15
CA ALA A 119 -25.69 -5.34 35.74
C ALA A 119 -25.49 -6.68 35.02
N ALA A 120 -25.51 -6.70 33.68
CA ALA A 120 -25.24 -7.90 32.90
C ALA A 120 -23.83 -8.44 33.14
N GLN A 121 -22.82 -7.56 33.18
CA GLN A 121 -21.44 -7.91 33.50
C GLN A 121 -21.31 -8.50 34.91
N ALA A 122 -21.94 -7.89 35.92
CA ALA A 122 -21.93 -8.38 37.30
C ALA A 122 -22.61 -9.75 37.43
N ALA A 123 -23.63 -10.01 36.62
CA ALA A 123 -24.31 -11.30 36.52
C ALA A 123 -23.55 -12.34 35.65
N GLY A 124 -22.46 -11.96 34.98
CA GLY A 124 -21.70 -12.86 34.11
C GLY A 124 -22.45 -13.29 32.85
N VAL A 125 -23.47 -12.54 32.42
CA VAL A 125 -24.28 -12.84 31.23
C VAL A 125 -23.99 -11.84 30.11
N PRO A 126 -24.11 -12.23 28.83
CA PRO A 126 -24.00 -11.28 27.72
C PRO A 126 -25.06 -10.18 27.87
N PHE A 127 -24.65 -8.92 27.72
CA PHE A 127 -25.58 -7.81 27.70
C PHE A 127 -26.56 -7.97 26.54
N LEU A 128 -27.85 -7.83 26.82
CA LEU A 128 -28.92 -7.79 25.83
C LEU A 128 -29.79 -6.57 26.14
N TYR A 129 -29.97 -5.68 25.17
CA TYR A 129 -30.74 -4.48 25.41
C TYR A 129 -32.19 -4.79 25.79
N SER A 130 -32.64 -4.25 26.94
CA SER A 130 -33.93 -4.58 27.58
C SER A 130 -35.15 -4.10 26.81
N ARG A 131 -34.97 -3.10 25.93
CA ARG A 131 -36.05 -2.33 25.28
C ARG A 131 -36.95 -1.57 26.27
N ARG A 132 -36.51 -1.35 27.51
CA ARG A 132 -37.30 -0.66 28.55
C ARG A 132 -37.77 0.74 28.12
N PHE A 133 -36.98 1.44 27.32
CA PHE A 133 -37.29 2.78 26.81
C PHE A 133 -37.66 2.79 25.31
N ALA A 134 -38.09 1.64 24.79
CA ALA A 134 -38.61 1.52 23.44
C ALA A 134 -40.02 2.13 23.35
N ALA A 135 -40.23 2.94 22.32
CA ALA A 135 -41.54 3.41 21.88
C ALA A 135 -41.89 2.76 20.55
N PHE A 136 -42.93 1.90 20.57
CA PHE A 136 -43.49 1.24 19.40
C PHE A 136 -44.64 2.02 18.76
N ASP A 137 -45.11 3.08 19.43
CA ASP A 137 -46.16 3.98 18.97
C ASP A 137 -45.82 5.45 19.28
N GLU A 138 -46.51 6.36 18.58
CA GLU A 138 -46.28 7.80 18.70
C GLU A 138 -46.71 8.36 20.06
N ALA A 139 -47.69 7.74 20.72
CA ALA A 139 -48.15 8.15 22.05
C ALA A 139 -47.06 7.95 23.11
N THR A 140 -46.38 6.80 23.08
CA THR A 140 -45.26 6.48 23.97
C THR A 140 -44.04 7.33 23.64
N ALA A 141 -43.75 7.54 22.36
CA ALA A 141 -42.70 8.47 21.95
C ALA A 141 -42.97 9.90 22.45
N GLY A 142 -44.23 10.36 22.41
CA GLY A 142 -44.68 11.65 22.96
C GLY A 142 -44.36 11.78 24.44
N ARG A 143 -44.75 10.81 25.25
CA ARG A 143 -44.46 10.80 26.70
C ARG A 143 -42.98 10.93 27.00
N PHE A 144 -42.11 10.17 26.32
CA PHE A 144 -40.68 10.28 26.54
C PHE A 144 -40.09 11.63 26.11
N ARG A 145 -40.63 12.24 25.04
CA ARG A 145 -40.22 13.60 24.64
C ARG A 145 -40.66 14.66 25.65
N ASP A 146 -41.84 14.51 26.24
CA ASP A 146 -42.33 15.40 27.30
C ASP A 146 -41.45 15.29 28.57
N GLU A 147 -40.81 14.15 28.80
CA GLU A 147 -39.76 13.96 29.83
C GLU A 147 -38.39 14.55 29.44
N GLY A 148 -38.30 15.24 28.29
CA GLY A 148 -37.06 15.83 27.78
C GLY A 148 -36.05 14.80 27.25
N ARG A 149 -36.48 13.57 26.92
CA ARG A 149 -35.59 12.54 26.37
C ARG A 149 -35.43 12.72 24.86
N ALA A 150 -34.20 12.56 24.38
CA ALA A 150 -33.89 12.54 22.95
C ALA A 150 -33.96 11.09 22.41
N GLY A 151 -34.76 10.87 21.38
CA GLY A 151 -34.98 9.53 20.81
C GLY A 151 -34.01 9.19 19.68
N VAL A 152 -33.47 7.98 19.68
CA VAL A 152 -32.73 7.39 18.54
C VAL A 152 -33.60 6.33 17.86
N VAL A 153 -33.26 5.91 16.64
CA VAL A 153 -33.91 4.74 16.00
C VAL A 153 -33.02 3.53 16.11
N ARG A 154 -33.56 2.43 16.63
CA ARG A 154 -32.90 1.13 16.74
C ARG A 154 -33.58 0.08 15.88
N LEU A 155 -32.81 -0.90 15.43
CA LEU A 155 -33.36 -2.13 14.85
C LEU A 155 -34.12 -2.93 15.90
N LEU A 156 -35.23 -3.54 15.52
CA LEU A 156 -35.93 -4.51 16.33
C LEU A 156 -35.44 -5.92 15.97
N MET A 157 -34.28 -6.33 16.50
CA MET A 157 -33.70 -7.63 16.16
C MET A 157 -34.59 -8.78 16.68
N PRO A 158 -34.81 -9.85 15.90
CA PRO A 158 -35.54 -11.02 16.38
C PRO A 158 -34.82 -11.67 17.56
N ARG A 159 -35.57 -12.35 18.43
CA ARG A 159 -35.01 -13.11 19.56
C ARG A 159 -34.90 -14.61 19.28
N GLU A 160 -35.35 -15.07 18.11
CA GLU A 160 -35.33 -16.47 17.70
C GLU A 160 -34.95 -16.58 16.22
N GLY A 161 -34.49 -17.76 15.81
CA GLY A 161 -34.04 -18.06 14.45
C GLY A 161 -32.59 -17.68 14.17
N SER A 162 -32.18 -17.86 12.91
CA SER A 162 -30.83 -17.54 12.45
C SER A 162 -30.81 -16.94 11.05
N LEU A 163 -29.71 -16.27 10.74
CA LEU A 163 -29.30 -15.95 9.38
C LEU A 163 -28.23 -16.95 8.94
N VAL A 164 -28.42 -17.55 7.77
CA VAL A 164 -27.40 -18.36 7.11
C VAL A 164 -26.95 -17.64 5.85
N ILE A 165 -25.64 -17.49 5.68
CA ILE A 165 -25.02 -16.93 4.47
C ILE A 165 -23.98 -17.94 3.96
N ASP A 166 -24.01 -18.20 2.67
CA ASP A 166 -22.92 -18.88 1.97
C ASP A 166 -21.91 -17.83 1.51
N ASP A 167 -20.89 -17.59 2.34
CA ASP A 167 -19.81 -16.65 2.03
C ASP A 167 -18.80 -17.30 1.09
N ALA A 168 -18.44 -16.62 0.01
CA ALA A 168 -17.53 -17.16 -1.02
C ALA A 168 -16.12 -17.48 -0.50
N VAL A 169 -15.73 -16.96 0.68
CA VAL A 169 -14.41 -17.19 1.30
C VAL A 169 -14.55 -17.95 2.63
N ARG A 170 -15.55 -17.63 3.43
CA ARG A 170 -15.78 -18.23 4.76
C ARG A 170 -16.62 -19.50 4.74
N GLY A 171 -17.20 -19.84 3.59
CA GLY A 171 -18.17 -20.92 3.46
C GLY A 171 -19.47 -20.58 4.17
N ARG A 172 -20.21 -21.62 4.56
CA ARG A 172 -21.49 -21.48 5.27
C ARG A 172 -21.26 -20.89 6.67
N VAL A 173 -21.74 -19.67 6.89
CA VAL A 173 -21.73 -18.99 8.19
C VAL A 173 -23.16 -18.83 8.71
N GLU A 174 -23.36 -19.03 10.01
CA GLU A 174 -24.66 -18.98 10.66
C GLU A 174 -24.62 -18.05 11.88
N PHE A 175 -25.58 -17.12 11.94
CA PHE A 175 -25.72 -16.12 13.00
C PHE A 175 -27.07 -16.28 13.68
N ALA A 176 -27.09 -16.62 14.97
CA ALA A 176 -28.32 -16.68 15.75
C ALA A 176 -28.81 -15.25 16.08
N TRP A 177 -30.07 -14.95 15.77
CA TRP A 177 -30.62 -13.60 15.95
C TRP A 177 -30.64 -13.16 17.42
N GLU A 178 -30.81 -14.10 18.35
CA GLU A 178 -30.79 -13.85 19.81
C GLU A 178 -29.49 -13.20 20.31
N ARG A 179 -28.38 -13.36 19.58
CA ARG A 179 -27.06 -12.80 19.94
C ARG A 179 -26.86 -11.38 19.43
N GLU A 180 -27.75 -10.90 18.56
CA GLU A 180 -27.64 -9.59 17.94
C GLU A 180 -28.35 -8.51 18.76
N GLN A 181 -27.64 -7.40 18.99
CA GLN A 181 -28.19 -6.26 19.71
C GLN A 181 -29.04 -5.38 18.79
N ASP A 182 -30.02 -4.69 19.40
CA ASP A 182 -30.82 -3.64 18.77
C ASP A 182 -29.94 -2.39 18.53
N HIS A 183 -29.17 -2.43 17.44
CA HIS A 183 -28.22 -1.38 17.09
C HIS A 183 -28.96 -0.11 16.66
N VAL A 184 -28.39 1.03 17.07
CA VAL A 184 -28.82 2.34 16.60
C VAL A 184 -28.50 2.43 15.10
N ILE A 185 -29.49 2.87 14.33
CA ILE A 185 -29.36 3.14 12.88
C ILE A 185 -29.57 4.62 12.53
N GLN A 186 -30.21 5.38 13.41
CA GLN A 186 -30.39 6.83 13.30
C GLN A 186 -30.19 7.49 14.65
N ARG A 187 -29.37 8.54 14.71
CA ARG A 187 -29.18 9.37 15.92
C ARG A 187 -30.37 10.32 16.12
N ALA A 188 -30.43 10.95 17.29
CA ALA A 188 -31.49 11.89 17.62
C ALA A 188 -31.53 13.15 16.75
N ASP A 189 -30.38 13.54 16.18
CA ASP A 189 -30.29 14.63 15.20
C ASP A 189 -30.77 14.21 13.78
N GLY A 190 -31.23 12.98 13.61
CA GLY A 190 -31.71 12.43 12.34
C GLY A 190 -30.61 11.88 11.42
N SER A 191 -29.33 12.03 11.78
CA SER A 191 -28.21 11.46 11.03
C SER A 191 -28.24 9.93 11.10
N CYS A 192 -28.03 9.27 9.96
CA CYS A 192 -28.08 7.81 9.84
C CYS A 192 -26.68 7.21 9.90
N LEU A 193 -26.58 6.00 10.47
CA LEU A 193 -25.31 5.32 10.73
C LEU A 193 -24.97 4.29 9.66
N TYR A 194 -23.69 3.90 9.67
CA TYR A 194 -23.06 2.99 8.71
C TYR A 194 -23.90 1.78 8.28
N HIS A 195 -24.53 1.07 9.21
CA HIS A 195 -25.29 -0.14 8.86
C HIS A 195 -26.47 0.14 7.93
N LEU A 196 -27.24 1.20 8.20
CA LEU A 196 -28.36 1.59 7.34
C LEU A 196 -27.85 2.20 6.04
N ALA A 197 -26.91 3.13 6.11
CA ALA A 197 -26.35 3.81 4.95
C ALA A 197 -25.74 2.83 3.94
N SER A 198 -24.90 1.88 4.40
CA SER A 198 -24.29 0.88 3.53
C SER A 198 -25.31 -0.02 2.84
N VAL A 199 -26.40 -0.41 3.51
CA VAL A 199 -27.40 -1.31 2.92
C VAL A 199 -28.24 -0.58 1.89
N VAL A 200 -28.67 0.64 2.20
CA VAL A 200 -29.42 1.48 1.27
C VAL A 200 -28.57 1.77 0.03
N ASP A 201 -27.29 2.08 0.19
CA ASP A 201 -26.42 2.34 -0.95
C ASP A 201 -26.05 1.09 -1.74
N ASP A 202 -25.82 -0.04 -1.07
CA ASP A 202 -25.54 -1.29 -1.78
C ASP A 202 -26.77 -1.70 -2.63
N HIS A 203 -27.99 -1.45 -2.15
CA HIS A 203 -29.22 -1.61 -2.94
C HIS A 203 -29.33 -0.59 -4.09
N ASP A 204 -29.24 0.71 -3.78
CA ASP A 204 -29.38 1.80 -4.75
C ASP A 204 -28.34 1.73 -5.88
N MET A 205 -27.12 1.28 -5.57
CA MET A 205 -26.03 1.14 -6.54
C MET A 205 -26.05 -0.24 -7.24
N ALA A 206 -27.07 -1.05 -6.96
CA ALA A 206 -27.26 -2.40 -7.47
C ALA A 206 -26.04 -3.32 -7.27
N ILE A 207 -25.42 -3.25 -6.08
CA ILE A 207 -24.26 -4.08 -5.73
C ILE A 207 -24.68 -5.54 -5.72
N THR A 208 -23.94 -6.34 -6.47
CA THR A 208 -24.18 -7.79 -6.58
C THR A 208 -23.27 -8.59 -5.65
N HIS A 209 -22.07 -8.08 -5.37
CA HIS A 209 -21.05 -8.76 -4.57
C HIS A 209 -20.43 -7.76 -3.59
N VAL A 210 -20.52 -8.07 -2.30
CA VAL A 210 -19.85 -7.34 -1.23
C VAL A 210 -18.58 -8.09 -0.85
N ILE A 211 -17.46 -7.69 -1.45
CA ILE A 211 -16.14 -8.23 -1.17
C ILE A 211 -15.43 -7.26 -0.21
N ARG A 212 -15.17 -7.68 1.04
CA ARG A 212 -14.63 -6.80 2.09
C ARG A 212 -13.80 -7.57 3.12
N ALA A 213 -13.04 -6.86 3.93
CA ALA A 213 -12.26 -7.49 5.02
C ALA A 213 -13.17 -8.21 6.04
N GLU A 214 -12.67 -9.32 6.60
CA GLU A 214 -13.39 -10.15 7.58
C GLU A 214 -13.78 -9.43 8.87
N GLU A 215 -13.14 -8.31 9.18
CA GLU A 215 -13.54 -7.45 10.29
C GLU A 215 -14.98 -6.94 10.17
N HIS A 216 -15.54 -6.93 8.96
CA HIS A 216 -16.92 -6.59 8.71
C HIS A 216 -17.86 -7.80 8.67
N LEU A 217 -17.38 -9.04 8.86
CA LEU A 217 -18.22 -10.23 8.88
C LEU A 217 -19.28 -10.13 9.97
N SER A 218 -18.90 -9.65 11.15
CA SER A 218 -19.79 -9.42 12.28
C SER A 218 -20.85 -8.35 12.02
N ASN A 219 -20.70 -7.50 10.98
CA ASN A 219 -21.70 -6.49 10.59
C ASN A 219 -22.79 -7.07 9.68
N THR A 220 -22.51 -8.19 9.03
CA THR A 220 -23.38 -8.82 8.03
C THR A 220 -24.77 -9.18 8.56
N PRO A 221 -24.96 -9.78 9.76
CA PRO A 221 -26.32 -10.10 10.22
C PRO A 221 -27.23 -8.88 10.33
N ARG A 222 -26.72 -7.75 10.83
CA ARG A 222 -27.49 -6.50 10.95
C ARG A 222 -27.80 -5.89 9.59
N GLN A 223 -26.84 -5.92 8.67
CA GLN A 223 -27.03 -5.41 7.32
C GLN A 223 -28.02 -6.27 6.53
N ALA A 224 -27.94 -7.59 6.66
CA ALA A 224 -28.89 -8.50 6.04
C ALA A 224 -30.30 -8.33 6.62
N PHE A 225 -30.43 -8.18 7.94
CA PHE A 225 -31.71 -7.89 8.57
C PHE A 225 -32.34 -6.59 8.03
N ILE A 226 -31.57 -5.51 7.91
CA ILE A 226 -32.03 -4.25 7.30
C ILE A 226 -32.49 -4.48 5.86
N ALA A 227 -31.68 -5.17 5.05
CA ALA A 227 -31.98 -5.40 3.64
C ALA A 227 -33.28 -6.20 3.46
N LEU A 228 -33.42 -7.32 4.16
CA LEU A 228 -34.60 -8.17 4.11
C LEU A 228 -35.85 -7.43 4.61
N SER A 229 -35.73 -6.66 5.70
CA SER A 229 -36.83 -5.86 6.25
C SER A 229 -37.29 -4.74 5.31
N LEU A 230 -36.39 -4.23 4.47
CA LEU A 230 -36.70 -3.24 3.42
C LEU A 230 -37.17 -3.90 2.11
N GLY A 231 -37.22 -5.24 2.04
CA GLY A 231 -37.57 -5.99 0.83
C GLY A 231 -36.48 -6.02 -0.24
N TYR A 232 -35.23 -5.77 0.15
CA TYR A 232 -34.08 -5.79 -0.76
C TYR A 232 -33.51 -7.20 -0.91
N ALA A 233 -32.99 -7.52 -2.10
CA ALA A 233 -32.21 -8.73 -2.31
C ALA A 233 -30.85 -8.62 -1.63
N LEU A 234 -30.36 -9.73 -1.06
CA LEU A 234 -29.02 -9.79 -0.50
C LEU A 234 -27.98 -9.93 -1.63
N PRO A 235 -26.86 -9.19 -1.56
CA PRO A 235 -25.71 -9.45 -2.44
C PRO A 235 -25.03 -10.77 -2.03
N ALA A 236 -24.21 -11.31 -2.92
CA ALA A 236 -23.24 -12.33 -2.54
C ALA A 236 -22.17 -11.70 -1.64
N TYR A 237 -21.70 -12.44 -0.63
CA TYR A 237 -20.68 -11.96 0.32
C TYR A 237 -19.36 -12.72 0.14
N ALA A 238 -18.25 -12.00 0.30
CA ALA A 238 -16.91 -12.56 0.34
C ALA A 238 -16.07 -11.82 1.39
N HIS A 239 -15.80 -12.47 2.52
CA HIS A 239 -15.07 -11.86 3.63
C HIS A 239 -13.58 -12.24 3.64
N LEU A 240 -12.76 -11.35 3.08
CA LEU A 240 -11.32 -11.51 2.88
C LEU A 240 -10.56 -11.67 4.21
N PRO A 241 -9.59 -12.60 4.30
CA PRO A 241 -8.76 -12.74 5.49
C PRO A 241 -7.92 -11.50 5.76
N LEU A 242 -7.68 -11.15 7.02
CA LEU A 242 -6.80 -10.03 7.37
C LEU A 242 -5.39 -10.19 6.78
N VAL A 243 -4.83 -9.07 6.31
CA VAL A 243 -3.39 -8.97 6.05
C VAL A 243 -2.71 -8.94 7.40
N ALA A 244 -1.90 -9.95 7.67
CA ALA A 244 -1.25 -10.15 8.95
C ALA A 244 0.17 -9.58 8.99
N GLU A 245 0.63 -9.31 10.20
CA GLU A 245 2.02 -8.92 10.48
C GLU A 245 2.99 -10.02 9.99
N PRO A 246 4.24 -9.69 9.61
CA PRO A 246 5.20 -10.68 9.13
C PRO A 246 5.41 -11.83 10.12
N GLY A 247 5.16 -13.06 9.67
CA GLY A 247 5.29 -14.29 10.47
C GLY A 247 4.23 -14.47 11.57
N SER A 248 3.10 -13.77 11.49
CA SER A 248 2.05 -13.76 12.52
C SER A 248 0.65 -13.96 11.92
N ARG A 249 -0.34 -14.16 12.80
CA ARG A 249 -1.78 -14.16 12.47
C ARG A 249 -2.47 -12.85 12.90
N THR A 250 -1.74 -11.96 13.56
CA THR A 250 -2.27 -10.67 14.03
C THR A 250 -2.40 -9.70 12.86
N LYS A 251 -3.45 -8.87 12.84
CA LYS A 251 -3.69 -7.86 11.80
C LYS A 251 -2.55 -6.84 11.73
N LEU A 252 -2.05 -6.59 10.51
CA LEU A 252 -1.11 -5.51 10.23
C LEU A 252 -1.79 -4.14 10.42
N SER A 253 -1.13 -3.22 11.11
CA SER A 253 -1.67 -1.90 11.45
C SER A 253 -0.59 -0.82 11.47
N LYS A 254 -0.97 0.43 11.16
CA LYS A 254 -0.03 1.58 11.14
C LYS A 254 0.65 1.81 12.50
N ARG A 255 -0.08 1.63 13.60
CA ARG A 255 0.34 1.99 14.97
C ARG A 255 1.46 1.10 15.56
N LYS A 256 1.78 -0.02 14.90
CA LYS A 256 2.69 -1.03 15.43
C LYS A 256 4.00 -1.14 14.64
N LEU A 257 4.37 -0.08 13.90
CA LEU A 257 5.60 -0.07 13.08
C LEU A 257 6.84 -0.56 13.85
N ALA A 258 7.04 -0.09 15.08
CA ALA A 258 8.17 -0.50 15.93
C ALA A 258 8.23 -2.03 16.19
N GLN A 259 7.07 -2.70 16.23
CA GLN A 259 7.02 -4.15 16.36
C GLN A 259 7.50 -4.83 15.08
N TYR A 260 7.12 -4.30 13.91
CA TYR A 260 7.42 -4.90 12.61
C TYR A 260 8.90 -4.77 12.24
N LEU A 261 9.55 -3.69 12.68
CA LEU A 261 10.99 -3.48 12.52
C LEU A 261 11.86 -4.53 13.26
N LYS A 262 11.26 -5.37 14.14
CA LYS A 262 11.95 -6.52 14.72
C LYS A 262 12.18 -7.63 13.68
N ASN A 263 11.33 -7.73 12.65
CA ASN A 263 11.57 -8.61 11.50
C ASN A 263 12.65 -8.00 10.60
N GLN A 264 13.70 -8.77 10.30
CA GLN A 264 14.86 -8.29 9.54
C GLN A 264 14.48 -7.85 8.12
N ASP A 265 13.66 -8.63 7.43
CA ASP A 265 13.30 -8.34 6.03
C ASP A 265 12.40 -7.10 5.94
N PHE A 266 11.48 -6.92 6.89
CA PHE A 266 10.64 -5.73 6.98
C PHE A 266 11.48 -4.48 7.30
N ARG A 267 12.46 -4.61 8.20
CA ARG A 267 13.40 -3.53 8.51
C ARG A 267 14.20 -3.11 7.28
N GLN A 268 14.66 -4.06 6.47
CA GLN A 268 15.37 -3.76 5.23
C GLN A 268 14.52 -2.95 4.25
N VAL A 269 13.24 -3.29 4.08
CA VAL A 269 12.30 -2.49 3.26
C VAL A 269 12.23 -1.06 3.79
N MET A 270 12.02 -0.90 5.11
CA MET A 270 11.94 0.42 5.73
C MET A 270 13.23 1.23 5.55
N GLU A 271 14.38 0.68 5.96
CA GLU A 271 15.68 1.37 5.90
C GLU A 271 16.05 1.75 4.46
N HIS A 272 15.73 0.89 3.49
CA HIS A 272 15.95 1.19 2.08
C HIS A 272 15.11 2.36 1.60
N GLY A 273 13.81 2.35 1.95
CA GLY A 273 12.93 3.45 1.64
C GLY A 273 13.36 4.77 2.30
N THR A 274 13.76 4.73 3.57
CA THR A 274 14.24 5.91 4.32
C THR A 274 15.46 6.53 3.64
N ARG A 275 16.46 5.72 3.24
CA ARG A 275 17.65 6.24 2.54
C ARG A 275 17.30 6.98 1.25
N ILE A 276 16.31 6.47 0.50
CA ILE A 276 15.84 7.13 -0.72
C ILE A 276 15.08 8.42 -0.39
N ALA A 277 14.16 8.36 0.58
CA ALA A 277 13.36 9.50 1.02
C ALA A 277 14.24 10.68 1.48
N GLU A 278 15.24 10.42 2.33
CA GLU A 278 16.19 11.43 2.80
C GLU A 278 16.96 12.07 1.63
N ARG A 279 17.37 11.26 0.65
CA ARG A 279 18.11 11.75 -0.53
C ARG A 279 17.29 12.64 -1.45
N ILE A 280 15.96 12.53 -1.43
CA ILE A 280 15.05 13.39 -2.21
C ILE A 280 14.40 14.50 -1.36
N GLY A 281 14.93 14.75 -0.16
CA GLY A 281 14.46 15.83 0.72
C GLY A 281 13.14 15.55 1.42
N LEU A 282 12.68 14.30 1.49
CA LEU A 282 11.54 13.92 2.32
C LEU A 282 12.00 13.69 3.76
N HIS A 283 11.14 14.09 4.70
CA HIS A 283 11.31 13.83 6.13
C HIS A 283 10.39 12.68 6.54
N PRO A 284 10.89 11.43 6.59
CA PRO A 284 10.05 10.27 6.85
C PRO A 284 9.57 10.26 8.31
N GLU A 285 8.25 10.29 8.52
CA GLU A 285 7.62 10.08 9.82
C GLU A 285 6.83 8.77 9.83
N ALA A 286 6.72 8.13 10.99
CA ALA A 286 6.09 6.80 11.09
C ALA A 286 4.63 6.76 10.58
N ASP A 287 3.89 7.87 10.70
CA ASP A 287 2.48 7.94 10.30
C ASP A 287 2.28 8.24 8.80
N THR A 288 3.26 8.88 8.16
CA THR A 288 3.19 9.34 6.76
C THR A 288 4.13 8.60 5.82
N PHE A 289 5.08 7.84 6.36
CA PHE A 289 6.06 7.07 5.60
C PHE A 289 6.32 5.71 6.27
N ASN A 290 5.50 4.71 5.92
CA ASN A 290 5.66 3.34 6.39
C ASN A 290 5.25 2.31 5.32
N PRO A 291 5.81 1.08 5.31
CA PRO A 291 5.43 0.04 4.35
C PRO A 291 3.99 -0.50 4.49
N VAL A 292 3.20 0.05 5.41
CA VAL A 292 1.80 -0.35 5.65
C VAL A 292 0.84 0.54 4.83
N ILE A 293 1.33 1.60 4.18
CA ILE A 293 0.57 2.53 3.33
C ILE A 293 1.16 2.61 1.92
N VAL A 294 0.32 2.97 0.93
CA VAL A 294 0.71 3.04 -0.48
C VAL A 294 1.76 4.11 -0.77
N ASP A 295 1.66 5.26 -0.11
CA ASP A 295 2.52 6.42 -0.35
C ASP A 295 4.01 6.13 -0.16
N PHE A 296 4.35 5.23 0.77
CA PHE A 296 5.72 4.74 0.95
C PHE A 296 6.27 4.13 -0.34
N TYR A 297 5.52 3.21 -0.96
CA TYR A 297 5.96 2.51 -2.17
C TYR A 297 6.12 3.46 -3.35
N LYS A 298 5.18 4.39 -3.50
CA LYS A 298 5.22 5.43 -4.53
C LYS A 298 6.42 6.36 -4.36
N ALA A 299 6.72 6.79 -3.14
CA ALA A 299 7.83 7.69 -2.83
C ALA A 299 9.20 7.02 -2.98
N VAL A 300 9.30 5.71 -2.75
CA VAL A 300 10.53 4.93 -2.88
C VAL A 300 10.82 4.53 -4.34
N GLY A 301 9.78 4.40 -5.16
CA GLY A 301 9.91 4.08 -6.58
C GLY A 301 9.64 2.62 -6.93
N TYR A 302 8.78 1.97 -6.15
CA TYR A 302 8.18 0.71 -6.57
C TYR A 302 7.33 0.91 -7.81
N LEU A 303 7.17 -0.15 -8.61
CA LEU A 303 6.28 -0.13 -9.75
C LEU A 303 4.86 -0.43 -9.27
N PRO A 304 3.85 0.35 -9.69
CA PRO A 304 2.49 0.17 -9.19
C PRO A 304 1.97 -1.26 -9.44
N TRP A 305 2.25 -1.82 -10.62
CA TRP A 305 1.87 -3.19 -10.94
C TRP A 305 2.55 -4.25 -10.06
N ALA A 306 3.80 -4.02 -9.61
CA ALA A 306 4.46 -4.94 -8.70
C ALA A 306 3.75 -4.97 -7.33
N ILE A 307 3.21 -3.83 -6.88
CA ILE A 307 2.41 -3.77 -5.66
C ILE A 307 1.10 -4.53 -5.85
N ASP A 308 0.39 -4.34 -6.95
CA ASP A 308 -0.85 -5.05 -7.23
C ASP A 308 -0.64 -6.57 -7.34
N ASN A 309 0.36 -7.01 -8.11
CA ASN A 309 0.70 -8.43 -8.20
C ASN A 309 1.06 -8.98 -6.81
N TYR A 310 1.88 -8.29 -6.02
CA TYR A 310 2.23 -8.76 -4.66
C TYR A 310 1.00 -8.87 -3.76
N LEU A 311 0.14 -7.84 -3.73
CA LEU A 311 -1.07 -7.83 -2.92
C LEU A 311 -2.07 -8.91 -3.36
N ALA A 312 -2.12 -9.24 -4.65
CA ALA A 312 -2.89 -10.36 -5.16
C ALA A 312 -2.49 -11.69 -4.52
N LEU A 313 -1.19 -11.92 -4.31
CA LEU A 313 -0.69 -13.14 -3.67
C LEU A 313 -1.01 -13.21 -2.16
N LEU A 314 -1.44 -12.12 -1.54
CA LEU A 314 -1.78 -12.07 -0.12
C LEU A 314 -3.18 -12.64 0.15
N GLY A 315 -3.29 -13.96 0.03
CA GLY A 315 -4.50 -14.72 0.33
C GLY A 315 -5.21 -15.25 -0.90
N TRP A 316 -4.66 -15.12 -2.11
CA TRP A 316 -5.15 -15.78 -3.33
C TRP A 316 -3.99 -16.49 -4.03
N SER A 317 -4.22 -17.70 -4.54
CA SER A 317 -3.25 -18.44 -5.36
C SER A 317 -3.92 -19.00 -6.63
N TYR A 318 -3.16 -19.06 -7.73
CA TYR A 318 -3.64 -19.61 -9.00
C TYR A 318 -3.48 -21.15 -9.06
N ASP A 319 -2.24 -21.62 -8.92
CA ASP A 319 -1.82 -23.02 -9.08
C ASP A 319 -0.61 -23.37 -8.18
N ASP A 320 -0.48 -22.66 -7.05
CA ASP A 320 0.58 -22.77 -6.04
C ASP A 320 2.03 -22.53 -6.53
N LYS A 321 2.24 -22.26 -7.81
CA LYS A 321 3.56 -22.04 -8.42
C LYS A 321 3.68 -20.72 -9.16
N THR A 322 2.58 -20.21 -9.70
CA THR A 322 2.58 -18.95 -10.45
C THR A 322 2.53 -17.77 -9.48
N GLU A 323 3.56 -16.94 -9.53
CA GLU A 323 3.72 -15.78 -8.65
C GLU A 323 3.77 -14.47 -9.41
N PHE A 324 4.14 -14.51 -10.69
CA PHE A 324 4.25 -13.33 -11.55
C PHE A 324 3.14 -13.35 -12.58
N PHE A 325 2.40 -12.25 -12.66
CA PHE A 325 1.28 -12.09 -13.57
C PHE A 325 1.43 -10.78 -14.33
N THR A 326 1.11 -10.81 -15.62
CA THR A 326 0.67 -9.59 -16.31
C THR A 326 -0.70 -9.17 -15.78
N ARG A 327 -1.09 -7.92 -16.07
CA ARG A 327 -2.38 -7.39 -15.61
C ARG A 327 -3.55 -8.16 -16.20
N GLU A 328 -3.45 -8.48 -17.47
CA GLU A 328 -4.45 -9.22 -18.23
C GLU A 328 -4.61 -10.64 -17.68
N GLN A 329 -3.48 -11.32 -17.42
CA GLN A 329 -3.51 -12.67 -16.81
C GLN A 329 -4.15 -12.67 -15.43
N LEU A 330 -3.87 -11.67 -14.59
CA LEU A 330 -4.45 -11.62 -13.26
C LEU A 330 -5.96 -11.37 -13.33
N VAL A 331 -6.42 -10.47 -14.20
CA VAL A 331 -7.84 -10.22 -14.46
C VAL A 331 -8.53 -11.51 -14.95
N GLU A 332 -7.97 -12.19 -15.94
CA GLU A 332 -8.55 -13.41 -16.50
C GLU A 332 -8.69 -14.53 -15.45
N ARG A 333 -7.69 -14.66 -14.58
CA ARG A 333 -7.53 -15.81 -13.67
C ARG A 333 -8.15 -15.61 -12.29
N PHE A 334 -8.40 -14.37 -11.86
CA PHE A 334 -8.83 -14.07 -10.50
C PHE A 334 -10.22 -14.65 -10.18
N THR A 335 -10.34 -15.46 -9.13
CA THR A 335 -11.63 -16.03 -8.69
C THR A 335 -11.76 -15.94 -7.17
N LEU A 336 -12.98 -15.83 -6.66
CA LEU A 336 -13.22 -15.75 -5.21
C LEU A 336 -12.95 -17.08 -4.52
N GLU A 337 -13.21 -18.20 -5.20
CA GLU A 337 -13.06 -19.57 -4.70
C GLU A 337 -11.59 -19.94 -4.41
N ARG A 338 -10.66 -19.20 -5.01
CA ARG A 338 -9.21 -19.36 -4.82
C ARG A 338 -8.64 -18.48 -3.71
N ILE A 339 -9.50 -17.75 -3.00
CA ILE A 339 -9.09 -16.97 -1.83
C ILE A 339 -9.01 -17.92 -0.63
N ASN A 340 -7.84 -18.01 -0.01
CA ASN A 340 -7.63 -18.75 1.23
C ASN A 340 -8.29 -18.00 2.40
N SER A 341 -8.94 -18.72 3.31
CA SER A 341 -9.62 -18.14 4.48
C SER A 341 -8.68 -17.82 5.67
N SER A 342 -7.43 -18.29 5.62
CA SER A 342 -6.41 -18.02 6.64
C SER A 342 -5.80 -16.62 6.50
N PRO A 343 -5.39 -15.99 7.62
CA PRO A 343 -4.65 -14.72 7.58
C PRO A 343 -3.45 -14.77 6.62
N ALA A 344 -3.34 -13.78 5.75
CA ALA A 344 -2.25 -13.68 4.78
C ALA A 344 -1.14 -12.79 5.36
N SER A 345 -0.02 -13.40 5.74
CA SER A 345 1.11 -12.66 6.31
C SER A 345 1.79 -11.79 5.27
N PHE A 346 2.10 -10.55 5.64
CA PHE A 346 2.95 -9.68 4.83
C PHE A 346 4.35 -10.28 4.72
N ASP A 347 4.80 -10.55 3.49
CA ASP A 347 6.10 -11.15 3.18
C ASP A 347 6.99 -10.15 2.41
N PRO A 348 7.96 -9.50 3.10
CA PRO A 348 8.87 -8.57 2.46
C PRO A 348 9.75 -9.20 1.37
N LYS A 349 10.11 -10.49 1.49
CA LYS A 349 10.93 -11.17 0.48
C LYS A 349 10.13 -11.38 -0.79
N LYS A 350 8.86 -11.74 -0.67
CA LYS A 350 7.95 -11.90 -1.81
C LYS A 350 7.69 -10.57 -2.50
N LEU A 351 7.47 -9.50 -1.73
CA LEU A 351 7.40 -8.13 -2.26
C LEU A 351 8.65 -7.81 -3.09
N TRP A 352 9.85 -8.06 -2.56
CA TRP A 352 11.10 -7.85 -3.28
C TRP A 352 11.20 -8.67 -4.56
N ALA A 353 10.85 -9.96 -4.51
CA ALA A 353 10.90 -10.84 -5.67
C ALA A 353 9.97 -10.37 -6.80
N VAL A 354 8.75 -9.95 -6.46
CA VAL A 354 7.79 -9.40 -7.45
C VAL A 354 8.30 -8.07 -8.01
N GLN A 355 8.75 -7.15 -7.16
CA GLN A 355 9.30 -5.87 -7.62
C GLN A 355 10.51 -6.06 -8.54
N ASP A 356 11.44 -6.95 -8.18
CA ASP A 356 12.64 -7.27 -8.95
C ASP A 356 12.28 -7.88 -10.31
N HIS A 357 11.32 -8.81 -10.34
CA HIS A 357 10.82 -9.40 -11.58
C HIS A 357 10.22 -8.35 -12.52
N VAL A 358 9.34 -7.48 -12.00
CA VAL A 358 8.68 -6.45 -12.83
C VAL A 358 9.70 -5.41 -13.30
N MET A 359 10.61 -4.96 -12.43
CA MET A 359 11.68 -4.01 -12.80
C MET A 359 12.67 -4.60 -13.81
N GLY A 360 12.98 -5.90 -13.70
CA GLY A 360 13.82 -6.62 -14.65
C GLY A 360 13.23 -6.70 -16.05
N GLY A 361 11.91 -6.69 -16.18
CA GLY A 361 11.20 -6.70 -17.46
C GLY A 361 11.18 -5.37 -18.22
N LEU A 362 11.57 -4.26 -17.58
CA LEU A 362 11.59 -2.94 -18.22
C LEU A 362 12.84 -2.73 -19.09
N SER A 363 12.64 -2.07 -20.22
CA SER A 363 13.71 -1.53 -21.07
C SER A 363 14.49 -0.42 -20.36
N THR A 364 15.69 -0.11 -20.87
CA THR A 364 16.51 1.01 -20.37
C THR A 364 15.76 2.34 -20.49
N ASP A 365 14.98 2.55 -21.57
CA ASP A 365 14.21 3.79 -21.77
C ASP A 365 13.11 3.97 -20.72
N GLU A 366 12.38 2.89 -20.41
CA GLU A 366 11.36 2.91 -19.36
C GLU A 366 11.98 3.19 -17.99
N LYS A 367 13.09 2.53 -17.66
CA LYS A 367 13.84 2.78 -16.41
C LYS A 367 14.34 4.22 -16.33
N LEU A 368 14.87 4.76 -17.42
CA LEU A 368 15.35 6.13 -17.50
C LEU A 368 14.23 7.13 -17.18
N GLY A 369 13.06 6.96 -17.78
CA GLY A 369 11.88 7.80 -17.50
C GLY A 369 11.44 7.76 -16.04
N LEU A 370 11.57 6.61 -15.38
CA LEU A 370 11.24 6.43 -13.96
C LEU A 370 12.29 7.02 -13.01
N MET A 371 13.57 6.99 -13.39
CA MET A 371 14.71 7.31 -12.52
C MET A 371 15.13 8.78 -12.58
N LEU A 372 15.00 9.45 -13.73
CA LEU A 372 15.35 10.88 -13.87
C LEU A 372 14.64 11.78 -12.84
N PRO A 373 13.34 11.61 -12.54
CA PRO A 373 12.67 12.42 -11.52
C PRO A 373 13.29 12.33 -10.13
N TYR A 374 13.92 11.20 -9.76
CA TYR A 374 14.59 11.06 -8.47
C TYR A 374 15.87 11.90 -8.40
N LEU A 375 16.63 11.94 -9.49
CA LEU A 375 17.84 12.74 -9.61
C LEU A 375 17.52 14.25 -9.57
N VAL A 376 16.43 14.66 -10.21
CA VAL A 376 15.92 16.04 -10.15
C VAL A 376 15.49 16.40 -8.72
N LYS A 377 14.68 15.56 -8.07
CA LYS A 377 14.23 15.79 -6.68
C LYS A 377 15.38 15.85 -5.68
N ALA A 378 16.45 15.10 -5.91
CA ALA A 378 17.67 15.13 -5.10
C ALA A 378 18.55 16.36 -5.36
N GLY A 379 18.17 17.25 -6.30
CA GLY A 379 18.96 18.41 -6.68
C GLY A 379 20.23 18.08 -7.48
N LEU A 380 20.32 16.86 -8.03
CA LEU A 380 21.48 16.39 -8.79
C LEU A 380 21.37 16.73 -10.28
N LEU A 381 20.17 17.01 -10.77
CA LEU A 381 19.88 17.45 -12.13
C LEU A 381 18.86 18.60 -12.11
N THR A 382 18.91 19.45 -13.13
CA THR A 382 17.87 20.46 -13.39
C THR A 382 16.63 19.83 -14.02
N GLU A 383 15.52 20.58 -14.06
CA GLU A 383 14.33 20.24 -14.83
C GLU A 383 14.11 21.28 -15.94
N PRO A 384 14.20 20.90 -17.24
CA PRO A 384 14.49 19.56 -17.74
C PRO A 384 15.96 19.13 -17.52
N PRO A 385 16.23 17.82 -17.46
CA PRO A 385 17.60 17.29 -17.36
C PRO A 385 18.45 17.61 -18.61
N PRO A 386 19.75 17.98 -18.44
CA PRO A 386 20.67 18.18 -19.56
C PRO A 386 20.87 16.91 -20.41
N ALA A 387 21.02 17.05 -21.73
CA ALA A 387 21.08 15.91 -22.66
C ALA A 387 22.29 14.98 -22.44
N ASP A 388 23.44 15.56 -22.10
CA ASP A 388 24.67 14.85 -21.73
C ASP A 388 24.50 14.09 -20.40
N ALA A 389 23.83 14.69 -19.42
CA ALA A 389 23.50 14.05 -18.16
C ALA A 389 22.53 12.87 -18.36
N VAL A 390 21.50 13.03 -19.21
CA VAL A 390 20.58 11.95 -19.59
C VAL A 390 21.33 10.78 -20.24
N THR A 391 22.27 11.08 -21.13
CA THR A 391 23.14 10.07 -21.77
C THR A 391 23.98 9.33 -20.74
N THR A 392 24.55 10.06 -19.78
CA THR A 392 25.30 9.46 -18.67
C THR A 392 24.41 8.55 -17.84
N VAL A 393 23.24 9.02 -17.39
CA VAL A 393 22.30 8.24 -16.58
C VAL A 393 21.85 6.96 -17.29
N ARG A 394 21.61 7.01 -18.60
CA ARG A 394 21.31 5.82 -19.41
C ARG A 394 22.41 4.75 -19.28
N ARG A 395 23.67 5.14 -19.47
CA ARG A 395 24.81 4.21 -19.34
C ARG A 395 24.93 3.66 -17.92
N VAL A 396 24.61 4.47 -16.91
CA VAL A 396 24.58 4.02 -15.50
C VAL A 396 23.51 2.94 -15.27
N ILE A 397 22.32 3.12 -15.85
CA ILE A 397 21.24 2.14 -15.76
C ILE A 397 21.68 0.81 -16.38
N GLU A 398 22.27 0.86 -17.58
CA GLU A 398 22.80 -0.32 -18.29
C GLU A 398 23.89 -1.03 -17.49
N ALA A 399 24.86 -0.29 -16.95
CA ALA A 399 25.96 -0.84 -16.17
C ALA A 399 25.53 -1.37 -14.78
N SER A 400 24.43 -0.85 -14.24
CA SER A 400 23.90 -1.27 -12.94
C SER A 400 23.01 -2.51 -13.04
N GLY A 401 22.35 -2.72 -14.17
CA GLY A 401 21.59 -3.94 -14.46
C GLY A 401 20.55 -4.29 -13.39
N ASP A 402 20.65 -5.51 -12.86
CA ASP A 402 19.77 -6.11 -11.84
C ASP A 402 19.93 -5.49 -10.42
N ARG A 403 20.89 -4.58 -10.24
CA ARG A 403 21.07 -3.88 -8.95
C ARG A 403 20.05 -2.76 -8.72
N LEU A 404 19.34 -2.32 -9.75
CA LEU A 404 18.31 -1.28 -9.68
C LEU A 404 16.93 -1.95 -9.56
N LYS A 405 16.43 -2.09 -8.34
CA LYS A 405 15.19 -2.80 -8.01
C LYS A 405 14.00 -1.86 -7.93
N VAL A 406 14.21 -0.64 -7.43
CA VAL A 406 13.22 0.45 -7.41
C VAL A 406 13.81 1.68 -8.10
N ALA A 407 12.97 2.59 -8.58
CA ALA A 407 13.44 3.77 -9.30
C ALA A 407 14.37 4.65 -8.45
N GLY A 408 14.15 4.73 -7.13
CA GLY A 408 15.03 5.47 -6.22
C GLY A 408 16.44 4.90 -6.08
N ASP A 409 16.71 3.66 -6.50
CA ASP A 409 18.04 3.04 -6.38
C ASP A 409 19.12 3.78 -7.17
N ILE A 410 18.73 4.53 -8.21
CA ILE A 410 19.67 5.34 -8.99
C ILE A 410 20.45 6.34 -8.12
N LEU A 411 19.85 6.79 -7.01
CA LEU A 411 20.46 7.74 -6.08
C LEU A 411 21.69 7.18 -5.37
N ALA A 412 21.78 5.86 -5.19
CA ALA A 412 22.95 5.22 -4.62
C ALA A 412 24.19 5.36 -5.52
N TYR A 413 23.99 5.62 -6.81
CA TYR A 413 25.05 5.72 -7.80
C TYR A 413 25.28 7.14 -8.33
N ALA A 414 24.32 8.04 -8.10
CA ALA A 414 24.32 9.36 -8.69
C ALA A 414 25.56 10.19 -8.32
N ASP A 415 26.03 10.11 -7.07
CA ASP A 415 27.14 10.94 -6.59
C ASP A 415 28.41 10.73 -7.41
N PHE A 416 28.75 9.49 -7.77
CA PHE A 416 29.99 9.28 -8.48
C PHE A 416 29.89 9.57 -9.97
N PHE A 417 28.71 9.70 -10.57
CA PHE A 417 28.58 10.02 -12.00
C PHE A 417 28.16 11.46 -12.28
N LEU A 418 27.47 12.13 -11.36
CA LEU A 418 26.91 13.47 -11.55
C LEU A 418 27.60 14.54 -10.71
N VAL A 419 28.39 14.16 -9.70
CA VAL A 419 29.18 15.11 -8.91
C VAL A 419 30.61 15.09 -9.43
N ALA A 420 31.15 16.25 -9.82
CA ALA A 420 32.51 16.35 -10.33
C ALA A 420 33.52 15.81 -9.31
N GLU A 421 33.32 16.19 -8.05
CA GLU A 421 34.21 15.89 -6.93
C GLU A 421 33.48 15.14 -5.81
N PRO A 422 33.21 13.83 -5.97
CA PRO A 422 32.57 13.06 -4.90
C PRO A 422 33.51 12.93 -3.71
N GLY A 423 32.95 12.99 -2.49
CA GLY A 423 33.69 12.70 -1.26
C GLY A 423 34.10 11.23 -1.17
N MET A 424 35.23 10.95 -0.52
CA MET A 424 35.70 9.58 -0.29
C MET A 424 35.29 9.10 1.11
N ASP A 425 34.68 7.92 1.19
CA ASP A 425 34.33 7.30 2.46
C ASP A 425 35.59 6.94 3.27
N ALA A 426 35.69 7.45 4.50
CA ALA A 426 36.90 7.29 5.31
C ALA A 426 37.23 5.81 5.59
N ALA A 427 36.22 4.96 5.81
CA ALA A 427 36.43 3.54 6.03
C ALA A 427 36.90 2.84 4.74
N ALA A 428 36.36 3.22 3.58
CA ALA A 428 36.79 2.74 2.27
C ALA A 428 38.25 3.11 1.98
N VAL A 429 38.63 4.35 2.29
CA VAL A 429 40.02 4.84 2.17
C VAL A 429 40.94 3.97 3.03
N GLN A 430 40.62 3.78 4.32
CA GLN A 430 41.43 2.94 5.22
C GLN A 430 41.50 1.48 4.74
N GLN A 431 40.39 0.93 4.25
CA GLN A 431 40.34 -0.46 3.81
C GLN A 431 41.09 -0.72 2.49
N ARG A 432 41.14 0.26 1.58
CA ARG A 432 41.55 0.04 0.18
C ARG A 432 42.70 0.92 -0.30
N LEU A 433 42.79 2.18 0.13
CA LEU A 433 43.84 3.11 -0.31
C LEU A 433 45.03 3.14 0.65
N ALA A 434 44.79 3.09 1.97
CA ALA A 434 45.84 3.17 2.99
C ALA A 434 46.66 1.87 3.17
N LYS A 435 46.59 0.93 2.21
CA LYS A 435 47.36 -0.31 2.25
C LYS A 435 48.75 -0.10 1.65
N PRO A 436 49.81 -0.70 2.24
CA PRO A 436 51.17 -0.56 1.72
C PRO A 436 51.28 -0.95 0.25
N GLY A 437 51.93 -0.10 -0.55
CA GLY A 437 52.21 -0.36 -1.97
C GLY A 437 51.06 -0.01 -2.93
N VAL A 438 49.87 0.33 -2.42
CA VAL A 438 48.74 0.75 -3.26
C VAL A 438 49.05 2.03 -4.01
N ARG A 439 49.79 2.97 -3.39
CA ARG A 439 50.21 4.20 -4.05
C ARG A 439 50.95 3.94 -5.36
N ALA A 440 51.98 3.10 -5.32
CA ALA A 440 52.79 2.77 -6.50
C ALA A 440 51.97 2.07 -7.60
N LEU A 441 51.05 1.18 -7.21
CA LEU A 441 50.15 0.51 -8.15
C LEU A 441 49.17 1.49 -8.82
N LEU A 442 48.60 2.42 -8.07
CA LEU A 442 47.71 3.45 -8.59
C LEU A 442 48.45 4.41 -9.52
N GLU A 443 49.66 4.86 -9.16
CA GLU A 443 50.51 5.70 -10.00
C GLU A 443 50.84 5.00 -11.33
N SER A 444 51.21 3.71 -11.28
CA SER A 444 51.50 2.90 -12.48
C SER A 444 50.26 2.72 -13.36
N PHE A 445 49.10 2.46 -12.76
CA PHE A 445 47.85 2.34 -13.49
C PHE A 445 47.42 3.67 -14.12
N ALA A 446 47.50 4.78 -13.39
CA ALA A 446 47.21 6.11 -13.91
C ALA A 446 48.12 6.47 -15.09
N ALA A 447 49.42 6.12 -15.01
CA ALA A 447 50.36 6.30 -16.11
C ALA A 447 49.96 5.49 -17.36
N ARG A 448 49.54 4.23 -17.21
CA ARG A 448 49.04 3.43 -18.36
C ARG A 448 47.75 4.00 -18.92
N LEU A 449 46.80 4.38 -18.08
CA LEU A 449 45.51 4.93 -18.52
C LEU A 449 45.69 6.17 -19.41
N ARG A 450 46.71 7.00 -19.17
CA ARG A 450 46.99 8.16 -20.03
C ARG A 450 47.20 7.80 -21.51
N THR A 451 47.60 6.57 -21.84
CA THR A 451 47.87 6.12 -23.22
C THR A 451 46.91 5.04 -23.75
N VAL A 452 45.98 4.54 -22.93
CA VAL A 452 45.00 3.52 -23.37
C VAL A 452 44.11 4.08 -24.47
N GLU A 453 43.92 3.36 -25.57
CA GLU A 453 42.95 3.66 -26.63
C GLU A 453 42.49 2.32 -27.27
N PRO A 454 41.19 2.08 -27.49
CA PRO A 454 40.05 2.96 -27.18
C PRO A 454 39.72 3.03 -25.68
N TRP A 455 39.06 4.10 -25.23
CA TRP A 455 38.61 4.27 -23.84
C TRP A 455 37.34 3.44 -23.54
N GLU A 456 37.47 2.12 -23.66
CA GLU A 456 36.36 1.17 -23.54
C GLU A 456 36.65 0.11 -22.45
N PRO A 457 35.61 -0.52 -21.85
CA PRO A 457 35.77 -1.43 -20.72
C PRO A 457 36.83 -2.52 -20.93
N ALA A 458 36.88 -3.15 -22.11
CA ALA A 458 37.84 -4.22 -22.42
C ALA A 458 39.30 -3.72 -22.43
N ALA A 459 39.56 -2.53 -22.96
CA ALA A 459 40.90 -1.94 -23.01
C ALA A 459 41.35 -1.47 -21.61
N LEU A 460 40.42 -0.91 -20.82
CA LEU A 460 40.65 -0.51 -19.44
C LEU A 460 40.94 -1.72 -18.54
N GLU A 461 40.26 -2.84 -18.76
CA GLU A 461 40.55 -4.12 -18.10
C GLU A 461 41.94 -4.65 -18.47
N ALA A 462 42.30 -4.65 -19.74
CA ALA A 462 43.61 -5.07 -20.21
C ALA A 462 44.74 -4.22 -19.59
N ALA A 463 44.53 -2.90 -19.48
CA ALA A 463 45.47 -1.99 -18.84
C ALA A 463 45.65 -2.31 -17.35
N LEU A 464 44.56 -2.61 -16.63
CA LEU A 464 44.63 -2.98 -15.21
C LEU A 464 45.36 -4.30 -15.02
N LYS A 465 45.05 -5.30 -15.86
CA LYS A 465 45.73 -6.61 -15.88
C LYS A 465 47.23 -6.47 -16.13
N ALA A 466 47.63 -5.67 -17.11
CA ALA A 466 49.04 -5.40 -17.40
C ALA A 466 49.77 -4.68 -16.25
N THR A 467 49.09 -3.78 -15.52
CA THR A 467 49.69 -3.15 -14.33
C THR A 467 49.95 -4.16 -13.23
N VAL A 468 48.97 -5.02 -12.90
CA VAL A 468 49.14 -5.98 -11.80
C VAL A 468 50.13 -7.09 -12.17
N GLU A 469 50.17 -7.52 -13.43
CA GLU A 469 51.15 -8.47 -13.93
C GLU A 469 52.58 -7.93 -13.82
N ALA A 470 52.82 -6.69 -14.26
CA ALA A 470 54.13 -6.05 -14.16
C ALA A 470 54.60 -5.86 -12.71
N ALA A 471 53.68 -5.74 -11.76
CA ALA A 471 53.98 -5.62 -10.34
C ALA A 471 53.99 -6.96 -9.58
N GLY A 472 53.65 -8.08 -10.23
CA GLY A 472 53.57 -9.40 -9.59
C GLY A 472 52.44 -9.53 -8.57
N VAL A 473 51.35 -8.76 -8.70
CA VAL A 473 50.19 -8.75 -7.77
C VAL A 473 48.91 -9.22 -8.46
N LYS A 474 47.82 -9.39 -7.71
CA LYS A 474 46.53 -9.85 -8.25
C LYS A 474 45.64 -8.66 -8.62
N VAL A 475 44.71 -8.87 -9.55
CA VAL A 475 43.67 -7.88 -9.93
C VAL A 475 42.95 -7.30 -8.72
N GLY A 476 42.60 -8.15 -7.74
CA GLY A 476 41.93 -7.77 -6.50
C GLY A 476 42.69 -6.73 -5.66
N ASP A 477 44.02 -6.68 -5.79
CA ASP A 477 44.87 -5.77 -5.02
C ASP A 477 44.79 -4.32 -5.54
N LEU A 478 44.48 -4.13 -6.83
CA LEU A 478 44.36 -2.82 -7.46
C LEU A 478 42.90 -2.41 -7.75
N VAL A 479 42.07 -3.33 -8.24
CA VAL A 479 40.70 -3.04 -8.71
C VAL A 479 39.85 -2.32 -7.65
N HIS A 480 39.98 -2.71 -6.38
CA HIS A 480 39.22 -2.09 -5.29
C HIS A 480 39.77 -0.72 -4.90
N ALA A 481 41.09 -0.50 -5.02
CA ALA A 481 41.70 0.79 -4.78
C ALA A 481 41.28 1.81 -5.87
N VAL A 482 41.31 1.40 -7.14
CA VAL A 482 40.82 2.22 -8.26
C VAL A 482 39.35 2.57 -8.06
N ARG A 483 38.51 1.63 -7.65
CA ARG A 483 37.09 1.90 -7.36
C ARG A 483 36.92 2.98 -6.30
N VAL A 484 37.62 2.88 -5.17
CA VAL A 484 37.53 3.89 -4.10
C VAL A 484 38.08 5.23 -4.58
N ALA A 485 39.18 5.24 -5.34
CA ALA A 485 39.75 6.47 -5.88
C ALA A 485 38.78 7.21 -6.81
N VAL A 486 38.07 6.50 -7.70
CA VAL A 486 37.20 7.12 -8.71
C VAL A 486 35.75 7.31 -8.26
N THR A 487 35.26 6.53 -7.30
CA THR A 487 33.85 6.60 -6.86
C THR A 487 33.68 7.05 -5.40
N GLY A 488 34.75 7.03 -4.61
CA GLY A 488 34.69 7.26 -3.16
C GLY A 488 34.07 6.11 -2.36
N ARG A 489 33.63 5.02 -3.01
CA ARG A 489 32.88 3.91 -2.40
C ARG A 489 33.52 2.55 -2.72
N THR A 490 33.16 1.53 -1.94
CA THR A 490 33.62 0.14 -2.14
C THR A 490 32.71 -0.69 -3.05
N VAL A 491 31.52 -0.18 -3.35
CA VAL A 491 30.47 -0.85 -4.15
C VAL A 491 30.05 0.02 -5.33
N GLY A 492 29.56 -0.62 -6.39
CA GLY A 492 29.10 0.06 -7.61
C GLY A 492 28.99 -0.89 -8.81
N PRO A 493 28.68 -0.35 -10.00
CA PRO A 493 28.76 -1.04 -11.29
C PRO A 493 30.13 -1.66 -11.57
N GLY A 494 30.27 -2.40 -12.67
CA GLY A 494 31.58 -2.89 -13.12
C GLY A 494 32.60 -1.75 -13.14
N LEU A 495 33.82 -1.98 -12.61
CA LEU A 495 34.80 -0.90 -12.48
C LEU A 495 35.11 -0.27 -13.85
N TYR A 496 35.27 -1.11 -14.85
CA TYR A 496 35.62 -0.69 -16.20
C TYR A 496 34.49 0.10 -16.85
N ASP A 497 33.23 -0.29 -16.60
CA ASP A 497 32.07 0.51 -17.00
C ASP A 497 32.06 1.85 -16.27
N CYS A 498 32.37 1.90 -14.97
CA CYS A 498 32.48 3.16 -14.23
C CYS A 498 33.50 4.11 -14.88
N LEU A 499 34.70 3.60 -15.21
CA LEU A 499 35.75 4.39 -15.87
C LEU A 499 35.33 4.84 -17.29
N ALA A 500 34.66 3.98 -18.04
CA ALA A 500 34.16 4.31 -19.37
C ALA A 500 33.03 5.36 -19.33
N ILE A 501 32.16 5.32 -18.32
CA ILE A 501 31.08 6.29 -18.11
C ILE A 501 31.65 7.64 -17.67
N LEU A 502 32.60 7.64 -16.73
CA LEU A 502 33.28 8.87 -16.28
C LEU A 502 34.09 9.55 -17.39
N GLY A 503 34.61 8.74 -18.32
CA GLY A 503 35.54 9.22 -19.33
C GLY A 503 36.96 9.41 -18.77
N ARG A 504 37.90 9.63 -19.70
CA ARG A 504 39.34 9.69 -19.43
C ARG A 504 39.72 10.77 -18.42
N GLU A 505 39.31 12.01 -18.69
CA GLU A 505 39.74 13.18 -17.92
C GLU A 505 39.29 13.09 -16.46
N ALA A 506 37.99 12.83 -16.22
CA ALA A 506 37.45 12.71 -14.88
C ALA A 506 38.05 11.51 -14.13
N SER A 507 38.26 10.38 -14.80
CA SER A 507 38.88 9.20 -14.18
C SER A 507 40.30 9.49 -13.71
N LEU A 508 41.13 10.09 -14.57
CA LEU A 508 42.52 10.45 -14.23
C LEU A 508 42.58 11.50 -13.13
N ALA A 509 41.77 12.55 -13.22
CA ALA A 509 41.72 13.60 -12.20
C ALA A 509 41.36 13.04 -10.81
N ARG A 510 40.40 12.11 -10.75
CA ARG A 510 40.01 11.47 -9.48
C ARG A 510 41.06 10.51 -8.95
N LEU A 511 41.76 9.78 -9.82
CA LEU A 511 42.91 8.94 -9.42
C LEU A 511 44.03 9.79 -8.82
N ASP A 512 44.42 10.86 -9.50
CA ASP A 512 45.48 11.76 -9.05
C ASP A 512 45.10 12.42 -7.69
N ARG A 513 43.83 12.80 -7.53
CA ARG A 513 43.30 13.35 -6.27
C ARG A 513 43.31 12.34 -5.11
N ALA A 514 43.24 11.04 -5.39
CA ALA A 514 43.24 9.98 -4.37
C ALA A 514 44.66 9.59 -3.91
N LEU A 515 45.70 9.89 -4.70
CA LEU A 515 47.10 9.53 -4.38
C LEU A 515 47.57 10.01 -3.00
N PRO A 516 47.25 11.23 -2.52
CA PRO A 516 47.64 11.66 -1.17
C PRO A 516 47.00 10.84 -0.04
N SER A 517 45.92 10.11 -0.32
CA SER A 517 45.24 9.22 0.64
C SER A 517 45.79 7.79 0.65
N CYS A 518 46.81 7.51 -0.17
CA CYS A 518 47.44 6.19 -0.27
C CYS A 518 48.67 6.11 0.64
N ALA A 519 48.89 4.93 1.24
CA ALA A 519 50.06 4.65 2.10
C ALA A 519 51.25 4.07 1.33
#